data_AF-A0A955H585-F1
#
_entry.id   AF-A0A955H585-F1
#
_cell.length_a   1.000
_cell.length_b   1.000
_cell.length_c   1.000
_cell.angle_alpha   90.00
_cell.angle_beta   90.00
_cell.angle_gamma   90.00
#
_symmetry.space_group_name_H-M   'P 1'
#
loop_
_entity.id
_entity.type
_entity.pdbx_description
1 polymer ?
#
loop_
_entity_poly.entity_id
_entity_poly.type
_entity_poly.pdbx_seq_one_letter_code
_entity_poly.pdbx_strand_id
1 'polypeptide(L)'
;MPNISKSELLACVVGAFVGGAMAFSVISTTSPEHYSTHPIADPFDSEYHVHADFHIYIQDELLDLSSDEFMTTSQKKHSEEVHLHDNNGEVEHIHAEDVTFTSFLNSITINLSEDCLTTTDGNEYCANESNVLRLFVNGNTVDKKTEYIPVDDDRILLYYGNPDNPKLQEYLDNVPNDSCYYSGTCPERGTAPPESCGLTCEL
;
A
#
# COMPACT_ATOMS: atom_id res chain seq x y z
N MET A 1 68.96 -21.08 31.72
CA MET A 1 69.37 -19.69 31.40
C MET A 1 70.63 -19.81 30.56
N PRO A 2 70.75 -19.27 29.33
CA PRO A 2 70.17 -18.03 28.77
C PRO A 2 69.19 -18.32 27.60
N ASN A 3 68.21 -17.50 27.18
CA ASN A 3 68.01 -16.05 26.97
C ASN A 3 68.44 -15.51 25.58
N ILE A 4 67.43 -14.99 24.85
CA ILE A 4 67.47 -13.84 23.90
C ILE A 4 68.01 -14.18 22.48
N SER A 5 67.51 -13.66 21.34
CA SER A 5 66.64 -12.50 21.04
C SER A 5 65.66 -12.76 19.88
N LYS A 6 64.61 -11.93 19.84
CA LYS A 6 63.91 -11.54 18.62
C LYS A 6 64.75 -10.49 17.87
N SER A 7 64.86 -10.60 16.55
CA SER A 7 65.05 -9.45 15.68
C SER A 7 64.66 -9.81 14.25
N GLU A 8 63.79 -8.97 13.71
CA GLU A 8 63.19 -8.96 12.38
C GLU A 8 64.24 -8.95 11.27
N LEU A 9 63.96 -9.59 10.14
CA LEU A 9 64.24 -9.00 8.81
C LEU A 9 63.59 -9.80 7.69
N LEU A 10 62.79 -9.09 6.89
CA LEU A 10 62.31 -9.45 5.56
C LEU A 10 63.41 -10.09 4.70
N ALA A 11 63.06 -11.11 3.93
CA ALA A 11 63.49 -11.25 2.54
C ALA A 11 62.68 -12.34 1.82
N CYS A 12 61.92 -11.93 0.80
CA CYS A 12 61.36 -12.81 -0.21
C CYS A 12 62.49 -13.55 -0.94
N VAL A 13 62.44 -14.88 -0.98
CA VAL A 13 63.10 -15.67 -2.02
C VAL A 13 62.07 -16.65 -2.57
N VAL A 14 61.73 -16.44 -3.83
CA VAL A 14 60.89 -17.33 -4.64
C VAL A 14 61.64 -18.66 -4.82
N GLY A 15 61.01 -19.76 -4.41
CA GLY A 15 61.48 -21.12 -4.63
C GLY A 15 60.31 -22.01 -5.01
N ALA A 16 60.24 -22.37 -6.28
CA ALA A 16 59.19 -23.19 -6.90
C ALA A 16 59.25 -24.66 -6.47
N PHE A 17 58.14 -25.36 -6.78
CA PHE A 17 57.82 -26.79 -6.61
C PHE A 17 57.31 -27.12 -5.20
N VAL A 18 56.08 -27.61 -5.02
CA VAL A 18 55.59 -28.91 -5.51
C VAL A 18 54.08 -28.87 -5.76
N GLY A 19 53.63 -29.60 -6.78
CA GLY A 19 52.23 -29.72 -7.18
C GLY A 19 51.31 -30.17 -6.04
N GLY A 20 50.18 -29.47 -5.94
CA GLY A 20 49.02 -29.81 -5.15
C GLY A 20 47.86 -28.99 -5.70
N ALA A 21 46.76 -29.65 -6.03
CA ALA A 21 45.63 -29.14 -6.80
C ALA A 21 45.22 -27.70 -6.44
N MET A 22 45.42 -26.77 -7.39
CA MET A 22 44.68 -25.52 -7.42
C MET A 22 43.26 -25.87 -7.88
N ALA A 23 42.38 -26.16 -6.93
CA ALA A 23 40.96 -26.04 -7.18
C ALA A 23 40.70 -24.58 -7.55
N PHE A 24 40.47 -24.31 -8.84
CA PHE A 24 39.75 -23.12 -9.24
C PHE A 24 38.37 -23.23 -8.61
N SER A 25 38.19 -22.63 -7.44
CA SER A 25 36.87 -22.30 -6.94
C SER A 25 36.33 -21.23 -7.88
N VAL A 26 35.69 -21.69 -8.97
CA VAL A 26 34.67 -20.89 -9.64
C VAL A 26 33.61 -20.69 -8.57
N ILE A 27 33.62 -19.51 -7.95
CA ILE A 27 32.49 -19.06 -7.16
C ILE A 27 31.40 -18.84 -8.20
N SER A 28 30.66 -19.92 -8.49
CA SER A 28 29.34 -19.81 -9.07
C SER A 28 28.52 -19.08 -8.00
N THR A 29 28.48 -17.75 -8.08
CA THR A 29 27.40 -16.98 -7.48
C THR A 29 26.15 -17.38 -8.26
N THR A 30 25.58 -18.54 -7.92
CA THR A 30 24.16 -18.75 -8.12
C THR A 30 23.52 -17.75 -7.18
N SER A 31 23.19 -16.57 -7.71
CA SER A 31 22.21 -15.69 -7.10
C SER A 31 21.02 -16.58 -6.71
N PRO A 32 20.53 -16.55 -5.47
CA PRO A 32 19.18 -16.99 -5.26
C PRO A 32 18.34 -16.04 -6.12
N GLU A 33 17.62 -16.60 -7.10
CA GLU A 33 16.40 -15.95 -7.57
C GLU A 33 15.53 -15.77 -6.33
N HIS A 34 15.65 -14.61 -5.68
CA HIS A 34 14.77 -14.19 -4.62
C HIS A 34 13.43 -13.90 -5.28
N TYR A 35 12.64 -14.95 -5.48
CA TYR A 35 11.21 -14.83 -5.64
C TYR A 35 10.67 -14.45 -4.26
N SER A 36 10.74 -13.16 -3.92
CA SER A 36 10.09 -12.61 -2.74
C SER A 36 8.58 -12.63 -3.02
N THR A 37 7.96 -13.76 -2.76
CA THR A 37 6.57 -13.76 -2.28
C THR A 37 6.61 -13.08 -0.93
N HIS A 38 6.32 -11.79 -0.88
CA HIS A 38 5.94 -11.17 0.37
C HIS A 38 4.74 -11.96 0.90
N PRO A 39 4.85 -12.55 2.09
CA PRO A 39 3.71 -13.22 2.69
C PRO A 39 2.64 -12.17 2.92
N ILE A 40 1.37 -12.59 2.83
CA ILE A 40 0.24 -11.99 3.56
C ILE A 40 0.80 -11.33 4.81
N ALA A 41 0.58 -10.01 4.96
CA ALA A 41 1.17 -9.19 6.01
C ALA A 41 1.28 -10.01 7.30
N ASP A 42 2.52 -10.35 7.69
CA ASP A 42 2.74 -10.87 9.04
C ASP A 42 2.36 -9.69 9.94
N PRO A 43 1.31 -9.78 10.77
CA PRO A 43 0.89 -8.67 11.64
C PRO A 43 1.97 -8.28 12.67
N PHE A 44 3.14 -8.95 12.65
CA PHE A 44 4.31 -8.69 13.46
C PHE A 44 5.60 -8.41 12.66
N ASP A 45 5.58 -8.44 11.32
CA ASP A 45 6.70 -7.92 10.51
C ASP A 45 6.58 -6.40 10.39
N SER A 46 7.71 -5.71 10.55
CA SER A 46 7.80 -4.40 11.21
C SER A 46 7.39 -3.17 10.39
N GLU A 47 6.58 -3.33 9.35
CA GLU A 47 6.12 -2.23 8.50
C GLU A 47 4.59 -2.18 8.51
N TYR A 48 4.03 -1.05 8.93
CA TYR A 48 2.58 -0.85 8.96
C TYR A 48 2.01 -1.09 7.56
N HIS A 49 1.04 -1.99 7.41
CA HIS A 49 0.40 -2.27 6.12
C HIS A 49 -1.08 -2.62 6.33
N VAL A 50 -1.96 -1.79 5.81
CA VAL A 50 -3.42 -1.87 6.00
C VAL A 50 -4.11 -1.77 4.65
N HIS A 51 -5.18 -2.56 4.46
CA HIS A 51 -6.05 -2.47 3.30
C HIS A 51 -7.47 -2.06 3.69
N ALA A 52 -8.08 -1.15 2.94
CA ALA A 52 -9.47 -0.75 3.12
C ALA A 52 -10.21 -0.69 1.78
N ASP A 53 -11.42 -1.24 1.74
CA ASP A 53 -12.31 -1.13 0.60
C ASP A 53 -13.04 0.20 0.64
N PHE A 54 -13.23 0.83 -0.52
CA PHE A 54 -14.00 2.06 -0.57
C PHE A 54 -14.77 2.24 -1.87
N HIS A 55 -15.88 2.97 -1.79
CA HIS A 55 -16.58 3.56 -2.91
C HIS A 55 -16.89 5.03 -2.67
N ILE A 56 -16.92 5.81 -3.75
CA ILE A 56 -17.37 7.21 -3.73
C ILE A 56 -18.54 7.34 -4.69
N TYR A 57 -19.71 7.70 -4.17
CA TYR A 57 -20.91 7.93 -4.97
C TYR A 57 -21.26 9.41 -5.00
N ILE A 58 -21.44 9.96 -6.20
CA ILE A 58 -21.86 11.34 -6.45
C ILE A 58 -23.14 11.29 -7.27
N GLN A 59 -24.28 11.66 -6.67
CA GLN A 59 -25.59 11.72 -7.34
C GLN A 59 -25.94 10.43 -8.12
N ASP A 60 -25.84 9.28 -7.46
CA ASP A 60 -26.06 7.93 -8.01
C ASP A 60 -25.00 7.40 -8.98
N GLU A 61 -23.94 8.15 -9.25
CA GLU A 61 -22.81 7.72 -10.08
C GLU A 61 -21.64 7.30 -9.19
N LEU A 62 -21.12 6.09 -9.42
CA LEU A 62 -19.88 5.62 -8.80
C LEU A 62 -18.71 6.34 -9.48
N LEU A 63 -17.83 6.94 -8.69
CA LEU A 63 -16.58 7.52 -9.18
C LEU A 63 -15.58 6.40 -9.46
N ASP A 64 -15.29 6.16 -10.74
CA ASP A 64 -14.32 5.16 -11.17
C ASP A 64 -12.88 5.69 -11.01
N LEU A 65 -12.11 5.03 -10.14
CA LEU A 65 -10.71 5.34 -9.89
C LEU A 65 -9.75 4.27 -10.44
N SER A 66 -10.20 3.38 -11.33
CA SER A 66 -9.37 2.28 -11.87
C SER A 66 -8.38 2.71 -12.96
N SER A 67 -8.44 3.96 -13.41
CA SER A 67 -7.57 4.49 -14.48
C SER A 67 -6.12 4.70 -14.02
N ASP A 68 -5.17 4.63 -14.96
CA ASP A 68 -3.73 4.84 -14.71
C ASP A 68 -3.40 6.22 -14.09
N GLU A 69 -4.33 7.18 -14.15
CA GLU A 69 -4.12 8.50 -13.58
C GLU A 69 -4.17 8.50 -12.04
N PHE A 70 -4.72 7.45 -11.43
CA PHE A 70 -4.81 7.27 -9.98
C PHE A 70 -3.85 6.21 -9.43
N MET A 71 -3.23 5.43 -10.33
CA MET A 71 -2.36 4.32 -9.95
C MET A 71 -0.94 4.77 -9.65
N THR A 72 -0.40 4.29 -8.54
CA THR A 72 1.04 4.27 -8.28
C THR A 72 1.70 3.20 -9.14
N THR A 73 2.84 3.58 -9.72
CA THR A 73 3.70 2.71 -10.51
C THR A 73 5.16 3.01 -10.15
N SER A 74 6.11 2.25 -10.70
CA SER A 74 7.54 2.53 -10.52
C SER A 74 8.00 3.89 -11.05
N GLN A 75 7.21 4.56 -11.89
CA GLN A 75 7.55 5.85 -12.49
C GLN A 75 6.76 7.02 -11.92
N LYS A 76 5.64 6.74 -11.25
CA LYS A 76 4.68 7.75 -10.79
C LYS A 76 4.12 7.32 -9.45
N LYS A 77 4.35 8.13 -8.43
CA LYS A 77 3.84 7.89 -7.07
C LYS A 77 2.90 9.03 -6.70
N HIS A 78 1.76 8.67 -6.12
CA HIS A 78 0.81 9.63 -5.57
C HIS A 78 1.15 9.97 -4.11
N SER A 79 1.41 8.95 -3.30
CA SER A 79 1.96 9.05 -1.97
C SER A 79 2.75 7.77 -1.64
N GLU A 80 3.79 7.89 -0.82
CA GLU A 80 4.54 6.74 -0.29
C GLU A 80 3.76 6.06 0.86
N GLU A 81 2.87 6.80 1.52
CA GLU A 81 2.12 6.34 2.70
C GLU A 81 0.81 5.68 2.32
N VAL A 82 0.22 6.05 1.18
CA VAL A 82 -1.09 5.54 0.77
C VAL A 82 -1.31 5.64 -0.73
N HIS A 83 -1.82 4.58 -1.36
CA HIS A 83 -2.02 4.59 -2.80
C HIS A 83 -2.98 3.50 -3.31
N LEU A 84 -3.28 3.61 -4.60
CA LEU A 84 -3.90 2.56 -5.43
C LEU A 84 -2.84 1.99 -6.38
N HIS A 85 -2.97 0.73 -6.76
CA HIS A 85 -2.13 0.11 -7.79
C HIS A 85 -2.89 -1.00 -8.52
N ASP A 86 -2.25 -1.62 -9.52
CA ASP A 86 -2.80 -2.75 -10.28
C ASP A 86 -4.17 -2.53 -10.96
N ASN A 87 -4.47 -1.27 -11.32
CA ASN A 87 -5.76 -0.85 -11.86
C ASN A 87 -6.95 -1.18 -10.93
N ASN A 88 -6.69 -1.40 -9.64
CA ASN A 88 -7.70 -1.56 -8.62
C ASN A 88 -8.01 -0.19 -8.00
N GLY A 89 -9.15 0.38 -8.38
CA GLY A 89 -9.63 1.67 -7.86
C GLY A 89 -10.49 1.56 -6.61
N GLU A 90 -10.56 0.38 -5.99
CA GLU A 90 -11.52 0.06 -4.94
C GLU A 90 -10.87 -0.35 -3.61
N VAL A 91 -9.56 -0.64 -3.60
CA VAL A 91 -8.79 -1.03 -2.40
C VAL A 91 -7.64 -0.05 -2.17
N GLU A 92 -7.68 0.65 -1.05
CA GLU A 92 -6.63 1.54 -0.56
C GLU A 92 -5.52 0.72 0.12
N HIS A 93 -4.26 0.94 -0.26
CA HIS A 93 -3.08 0.34 0.38
C HIS A 93 -2.40 1.41 1.25
N ILE A 94 -2.26 1.18 2.55
CA ILE A 94 -1.78 2.15 3.54
C ILE A 94 -0.54 1.61 4.26
N HIS A 95 0.57 2.34 4.17
CA HIS A 95 1.89 1.96 4.68
C HIS A 95 2.36 2.77 5.90
N ALA A 96 1.50 3.63 6.45
CA ALA A 96 1.84 4.47 7.61
C ALA A 96 0.66 4.66 8.57
N GLU A 97 0.98 4.83 9.85
CA GLU A 97 0.02 5.23 10.89
C GLU A 97 -0.54 6.65 10.64
N ASP A 98 -1.71 6.93 11.20
CA ASP A 98 -2.36 8.26 11.18
C ASP A 98 -2.69 8.82 9.77
N VAL A 99 -2.65 7.98 8.73
CA VAL A 99 -3.11 8.34 7.39
C VAL A 99 -4.63 8.40 7.36
N THR A 100 -5.17 9.58 7.08
CA THR A 100 -6.63 9.76 6.95
C THR A 100 -7.10 9.40 5.55
N PHE A 101 -8.37 8.99 5.42
CA PHE A 101 -9.02 8.83 4.11
C PHE A 101 -8.96 10.13 3.29
N THR A 102 -9.00 11.29 3.97
CA THR A 102 -8.80 12.60 3.34
C THR A 102 -7.39 12.76 2.76
N SER A 103 -6.35 12.28 3.45
CA SER A 103 -4.96 12.32 2.97
C SER A 103 -4.81 11.49 1.69
N PHE A 104 -5.45 10.32 1.64
CA PHE A 104 -5.53 9.51 0.43
C PHE A 104 -6.19 10.27 -0.72
N LEU A 105 -7.41 10.79 -0.54
CA LEU A 105 -8.11 11.54 -1.59
C LEU A 105 -7.25 12.70 -2.11
N ASN A 106 -6.60 13.45 -1.21
CA ASN A 106 -5.74 14.57 -1.58
C ASN A 106 -4.55 14.12 -2.45
N SER A 107 -3.98 12.94 -2.19
CA SER A 107 -2.85 12.38 -2.98
C SER A 107 -3.21 12.12 -4.45
N ILE A 108 -4.50 11.90 -4.72
CA ILE A 108 -5.06 11.72 -6.06
C ILE A 108 -5.84 12.95 -6.56
N THR A 109 -5.58 14.13 -5.98
CA THR A 109 -6.16 15.42 -6.38
C THR A 109 -7.68 15.52 -6.17
N ILE A 110 -8.24 14.71 -5.28
CA ILE A 110 -9.62 14.82 -4.80
C ILE A 110 -9.59 15.48 -3.42
N ASN A 111 -10.34 16.56 -3.20
CA ASN A 111 -10.33 17.26 -1.92
C ASN A 111 -11.61 17.01 -1.16
N LEU A 112 -11.49 16.58 0.11
CA LEU A 112 -12.63 16.41 1.02
C LEU A 112 -12.55 17.45 2.14
N SER A 113 -13.65 18.17 2.35
CA SER A 113 -13.86 19.07 3.48
C SER A 113 -15.10 18.64 4.28
N GLU A 114 -15.45 19.41 5.30
CA GLU A 114 -16.65 19.10 6.10
C GLU A 114 -17.95 19.18 5.30
N ASP A 115 -18.02 20.03 4.28
CA ASP A 115 -19.27 20.23 3.55
C ASP A 115 -19.15 19.92 2.05
N CYS A 116 -17.93 19.88 1.49
CA CYS A 116 -17.71 19.78 0.05
C CYS A 116 -16.71 18.68 -0.33
N LEU A 117 -17.00 18.01 -1.44
CA LEU A 117 -16.09 17.14 -2.19
C LEU A 117 -15.71 17.84 -3.51
N THR A 118 -14.42 17.93 -3.83
CA THR A 118 -13.93 18.46 -5.11
C THR A 118 -13.23 17.37 -5.90
N THR A 119 -13.71 17.06 -7.10
CA THR A 119 -13.14 16.04 -7.99
C THR A 119 -11.98 16.60 -8.83
N THR A 120 -11.23 15.73 -9.51
CA THR A 120 -10.02 16.08 -10.28
C THR A 120 -10.27 17.05 -11.43
N ASP A 121 -11.48 17.05 -11.98
CA ASP A 121 -11.93 18.00 -13.00
C ASP A 121 -12.30 19.39 -12.44
N GLY A 122 -12.21 19.58 -11.12
CA GLY A 122 -12.51 20.81 -10.41
C GLY A 122 -13.99 21.01 -10.09
N ASN A 123 -14.85 20.03 -10.36
CA ASN A 123 -16.25 20.10 -9.93
C ASN A 123 -16.35 19.98 -8.41
N GLU A 124 -17.21 20.82 -7.81
CA GLU A 124 -17.40 20.90 -6.37
C GLU A 124 -18.82 20.51 -5.99
N TYR A 125 -18.94 19.60 -5.02
CA TYR A 125 -20.17 18.98 -4.56
C TYR A 125 -20.36 19.28 -3.07
N CYS A 126 -21.03 20.40 -2.79
CA CYS A 126 -21.26 20.87 -1.42
C CYS A 126 -22.65 20.53 -0.89
N ALA A 127 -22.71 20.10 0.38
CA ALA A 127 -23.95 19.86 1.10
C ALA A 127 -24.85 21.10 1.07
N ASN A 128 -26.15 20.88 0.88
CA ASN A 128 -27.17 21.92 0.76
C ASN A 128 -28.54 21.37 1.18
N GLU A 129 -29.62 22.11 0.90
CA GLU A 129 -30.99 21.72 1.28
C GLU A 129 -31.44 20.38 0.66
N SER A 130 -30.88 19.99 -0.49
CA SER A 130 -31.29 18.80 -1.24
C SER A 130 -30.26 17.68 -1.23
N ASN A 131 -29.00 17.97 -0.86
CA ASN A 131 -27.90 17.00 -0.91
C ASN A 131 -27.10 17.01 0.39
N VAL A 132 -26.66 15.83 0.80
CA VAL A 132 -25.77 15.61 1.94
C VAL A 132 -24.45 15.04 1.48
N LEU A 133 -23.38 15.35 2.20
CA LEU A 133 -22.07 14.70 2.09
C LEU A 133 -21.85 13.88 3.37
N ARG A 134 -21.80 12.55 3.24
CA ARG A 134 -21.68 11.63 4.39
C ARG A 134 -20.59 10.60 4.14
N LEU A 135 -19.83 10.29 5.19
CA LEU A 135 -18.95 9.13 5.23
C LEU A 135 -19.63 8.04 6.03
N PHE A 136 -19.63 6.83 5.48
CA PHE A 136 -20.04 5.62 6.19
C PHE A 136 -18.87 4.67 6.26
N VAL A 137 -18.74 3.98 7.38
CA VAL A 137 -17.72 2.96 7.63
C VAL A 137 -18.45 1.76 8.19
N ASN A 138 -18.33 0.62 7.50
CA ASN A 138 -18.98 -0.63 7.89
C ASN A 138 -20.50 -0.45 8.12
N GLY A 139 -21.14 0.39 7.30
CA GLY A 139 -22.57 0.72 7.38
C GLY A 139 -22.95 1.84 8.36
N ASN A 140 -22.02 2.35 9.16
CA ASN A 140 -22.29 3.36 10.19
C ASN A 140 -21.79 4.74 9.78
N THR A 141 -22.55 5.80 10.05
CA THR A 141 -22.12 7.17 9.74
C THR A 141 -20.96 7.62 10.63
N VAL A 142 -20.01 8.34 10.03
CA VAL A 142 -18.89 8.98 10.72
C VAL A 142 -19.07 10.49 10.73
N ASP A 143 -19.13 11.08 11.92
CA ASP A 143 -19.34 12.53 12.09
C ASP A 143 -18.13 13.35 11.61
N LYS A 144 -16.93 12.99 12.06
CA LYS A 144 -15.66 13.66 11.73
C LYS A 144 -15.00 13.02 10.51
N LYS A 145 -15.69 13.04 9.36
CA LYS A 145 -15.22 12.40 8.13
C LYS A 145 -13.84 12.86 7.67
N THR A 146 -13.47 14.12 7.90
CA THR A 146 -12.15 14.64 7.49
C THR A 146 -11.00 14.10 8.32
N GLU A 147 -11.29 13.65 9.55
CA GLU A 147 -10.32 13.10 10.52
C GLU A 147 -10.34 11.55 10.53
N TYR A 148 -11.11 10.90 9.65
CA TYR A 148 -11.25 9.45 9.66
C TYR A 148 -9.95 8.75 9.20
N ILE A 149 -9.44 7.84 10.05
CA ILE A 149 -8.27 7.00 9.77
C ILE A 149 -8.80 5.58 9.50
N PRO A 150 -8.66 5.06 8.26
CA PRO A 150 -9.03 3.69 7.93
C PRO A 150 -8.26 2.67 8.77
N VAL A 151 -8.91 1.55 9.06
CA VAL A 151 -8.27 0.35 9.60
C VAL A 151 -8.50 -0.83 8.67
N ASP A 152 -7.75 -1.90 8.91
CA ASP A 152 -7.79 -3.10 8.08
C ASP A 152 -9.21 -3.68 7.97
N ASP A 153 -9.55 -4.13 6.77
CA ASP A 153 -10.85 -4.68 6.40
C ASP A 153 -12.04 -3.67 6.40
N ASP A 154 -11.78 -2.37 6.55
CA ASP A 154 -12.86 -1.38 6.52
C ASP A 154 -13.55 -1.33 5.17
N ARG A 155 -14.87 -1.14 5.22
CA ARG A 155 -15.72 -0.86 4.05
C ARG A 155 -16.24 0.56 4.12
N ILE A 156 -15.69 1.43 3.29
CA ILE A 156 -15.92 2.87 3.31
C ILE A 156 -16.86 3.29 2.17
N LEU A 157 -17.87 4.10 2.47
CA LEU A 157 -18.69 4.78 1.47
C LEU A 157 -18.65 6.29 1.71
N LEU A 158 -18.08 7.03 0.77
CA LEU A 158 -18.28 8.48 0.69
C LEU A 158 -19.45 8.79 -0.24
N TYR A 159 -20.53 9.33 0.32
CA TYR A 159 -21.77 9.59 -0.40
C TYR A 159 -22.07 11.08 -0.49
N TYR A 160 -22.22 11.58 -1.72
CA TYR A 160 -22.82 12.87 -2.02
C TYR A 160 -24.13 12.69 -2.78
N GLY A 161 -25.25 13.15 -2.22
CA GLY A 161 -26.54 13.12 -2.91
C GLY A 161 -27.75 13.28 -1.99
N ASN A 162 -28.93 12.91 -2.48
CA ASN A 162 -30.18 13.04 -1.72
C ASN A 162 -30.16 12.22 -0.41
N PRO A 163 -30.43 12.81 0.76
CA PRO A 163 -30.42 12.10 2.04
C PRO A 163 -31.43 10.94 2.15
N ASP A 164 -32.50 10.98 1.37
CA ASP A 164 -33.59 10.00 1.35
C ASP A 164 -33.51 9.08 0.10
N ASN A 165 -32.33 8.99 -0.52
CA ASN A 165 -32.13 8.17 -1.71
C ASN A 165 -32.46 6.69 -1.43
N PRO A 166 -33.44 6.08 -2.13
CA PRO A 166 -33.81 4.69 -1.91
C PRO A 166 -32.70 3.68 -2.25
N LYS A 167 -31.67 4.09 -3.01
CA LYS A 167 -30.51 3.25 -3.36
C LYS A 167 -29.36 3.31 -2.35
N LEU A 168 -29.43 4.16 -1.33
CA LEU A 168 -28.32 4.32 -0.37
C LEU A 168 -27.92 2.99 0.28
N GLN A 169 -28.89 2.14 0.61
CA GLN A 169 -28.61 0.81 1.16
C GLN A 169 -27.89 -0.09 0.14
N GLU A 170 -28.29 -0.03 -1.13
CA GLU A 170 -27.61 -0.77 -2.20
C GLU A 170 -26.15 -0.32 -2.33
N TYR A 171 -25.86 0.97 -2.21
CA TYR A 171 -24.48 1.48 -2.25
C TYR A 171 -23.63 0.99 -1.08
N LEU A 172 -24.20 0.95 0.13
CA LEU A 172 -23.54 0.39 1.31
C LEU A 172 -23.26 -1.11 1.15
N ASP A 173 -24.22 -1.85 0.59
CA ASP A 173 -24.09 -3.29 0.37
C ASP A 173 -23.06 -3.60 -0.73
N ASN A 174 -22.93 -2.72 -1.74
CA ASN A 174 -22.04 -2.87 -2.88
C ASN A 174 -20.60 -2.39 -2.65
N VAL A 175 -20.26 -1.75 -1.52
CA VAL A 175 -18.84 -1.52 -1.18
C VAL A 175 -18.13 -2.88 -1.19
N PRO A 176 -16.97 -3.04 -1.82
CA PRO A 176 -16.31 -4.33 -1.90
C PRO A 176 -15.87 -4.83 -0.53
N ASN A 177 -15.34 -6.04 -0.50
CA ASN A 177 -14.74 -6.64 0.69
C ASN A 177 -13.47 -7.40 0.29
N ASP A 178 -12.71 -6.82 -0.64
CA ASP A 178 -11.52 -7.41 -1.22
C ASP A 178 -10.27 -7.07 -0.40
N SER A 179 -10.30 -6.03 0.45
CA SER A 179 -9.23 -5.74 1.43
C SER A 179 -8.81 -6.98 2.22
N CYS A 180 -9.78 -7.79 2.68
CA CYS A 180 -9.50 -9.02 3.43
C CYS A 180 -8.64 -10.04 2.69
N TYR A 181 -8.72 -10.03 1.35
CA TYR A 181 -7.93 -10.93 0.51
C TYR A 181 -6.46 -10.50 0.51
N TYR A 182 -6.22 -9.20 0.39
CA TYR A 182 -4.88 -8.59 0.43
C TYR A 182 -4.27 -8.64 1.84
N SER A 183 -5.06 -8.39 2.87
CA SER A 183 -4.66 -8.52 4.28
C SER A 183 -4.56 -9.98 4.74
N GLY A 184 -5.06 -10.93 3.94
CA GLY A 184 -5.13 -12.35 4.24
C GLY A 184 -5.91 -12.70 5.51
N THR A 185 -6.85 -11.84 5.89
CA THR A 185 -7.80 -12.04 6.98
C THR A 185 -8.98 -12.94 6.55
N CYS A 186 -9.16 -13.19 5.25
CA CYS A 186 -10.13 -14.14 4.70
C CYS A 186 -9.44 -15.32 3.93
N PRO A 187 -8.81 -16.27 4.64
CA PRO A 187 -8.00 -17.34 4.04
C PRO A 187 -8.78 -18.30 3.13
N GLU A 188 -10.11 -18.36 3.26
CA GLU A 188 -10.97 -19.11 2.35
C GLU A 188 -10.93 -18.58 0.91
N ARG A 189 -10.50 -17.33 0.69
CA ARG A 189 -10.31 -16.73 -0.64
C ARG A 189 -8.95 -17.03 -1.25
N GLY A 190 -8.07 -17.72 -0.51
CA GLY A 190 -6.73 -18.06 -0.95
C GLY A 190 -5.68 -17.07 -0.46
N THR A 191 -4.60 -16.94 -1.21
CA THR A 191 -3.46 -16.08 -0.89
C THR A 191 -3.34 -15.02 -1.95
N ALA A 192 -3.35 -13.75 -1.55
CA ALA A 192 -3.13 -12.63 -2.46
C ALA A 192 -1.83 -12.77 -3.26
N PRO A 193 -1.81 -12.30 -4.52
CA PRO A 193 -0.55 -12.16 -5.24
C PRO A 193 0.39 -11.23 -4.47
N PRO A 194 1.71 -11.39 -4.61
CA PRO A 194 2.65 -10.43 -4.06
C PRO A 194 2.35 -9.03 -4.63
N GLU A 195 2.22 -8.04 -3.75
CA GLU A 195 1.99 -6.66 -4.16
C GLU A 195 3.31 -6.05 -4.63
N SER A 196 3.33 -5.64 -5.89
CA SER A 196 4.48 -4.97 -6.48
C SER A 196 4.18 -3.47 -6.52
N CYS A 197 4.31 -2.79 -5.38
CA CYS A 197 3.94 -1.39 -5.17
C CYS A 197 4.70 -0.35 -6.05
N GLY A 198 5.46 -0.76 -7.07
CA GLY A 198 6.35 0.11 -7.87
C GLY A 198 7.54 0.66 -7.09
N LEU A 199 7.52 0.50 -5.76
CA LEU A 199 8.60 0.68 -4.84
C LEU A 199 9.51 -0.54 -4.95
N THR A 200 10.80 -0.31 -5.12
CA THR A 200 11.74 -1.19 -4.44
C THR A 200 11.36 -1.14 -2.96
N CYS A 201 10.62 -2.14 -2.45
CA CYS A 201 10.37 -2.32 -1.03
C CYS A 201 11.66 -2.80 -0.34
N GLU A 202 12.73 -2.03 -0.54
CA GLU A 202 14.00 -2.08 0.16
C GLU A 202 14.30 -0.62 0.55
N LEU A 203 14.19 -0.32 1.84
CA LEU A 203 15.00 0.72 2.47
C LEU A 203 16.16 0.06 3.22
#